data_AF-A0A4R5NHU2-F1
#
_entry.id   AF-A0A4R5NHU2-F1
#
_cell.length_a   1.000
_cell.length_b   1.000
_cell.length_c   1.000
_cell.angle_alpha   90.00
_cell.angle_beta   90.00
_cell.angle_gamma   90.00
#
_symmetry.space_group_name_H-M   'P 1'
#
loop_
_entity.id
_entity.type
_entity.pdbx_description
1 polymer ?
#
loop_
_entity_poly.entity_id
_entity_poly.type
_entity_poly.pdbx_seq_one_letter_code
_entity_poly.pdbx_strand_id
1 'polypeptide(L)'
;METDKQQKDKQQLYTDKFFESGHWLLKIRQVLIATIGWLAVIIPIVITVLAFWASFDPRVPHLWAYHEGIYEIKFIGIILIFAWVMTLIFAVSMTIIQNRKRDRIVEQWPTFNPINQKERKKTIDDFIDKRFGPKEFRENVRSYTVKPEQNLETHQIQELYAKKDLDDVD
;
A
#
# COMPACT_ATOMS: atom_id res chain seq x y z
N MET A 1 -19.43 42.47 4.00
CA MET A 1 -20.57 41.54 3.97
C MET A 1 -20.51 40.52 2.82
N GLU A 2 -19.60 40.64 1.85
CA GLU A 2 -19.46 39.66 0.73
C GLU A 2 -18.56 38.45 1.04
N THR A 3 -17.66 38.56 2.01
CA THR A 3 -16.67 37.52 2.33
C THR A 3 -17.26 36.31 3.07
N ASP A 4 -18.29 36.51 3.90
CA ASP A 4 -18.93 35.43 4.67
C ASP A 4 -19.83 34.53 3.81
N LYS A 5 -20.44 35.08 2.75
CA LYS A 5 -21.25 34.31 1.79
C LYS A 5 -20.41 33.36 0.95
N GLN A 6 -19.26 33.81 0.45
CA GLN A 6 -18.37 32.98 -0.38
C GLN A 6 -17.73 31.82 0.41
N GLN A 7 -17.52 31.99 1.71
CA GLN A 7 -16.95 30.95 2.57
C GLN A 7 -17.98 29.85 2.90
N LYS A 8 -19.27 30.22 3.07
CA LYS A 8 -20.39 29.27 3.17
C LYS A 8 -20.61 28.47 1.88
N ASP A 9 -20.56 29.12 0.71
CA ASP A 9 -20.76 28.44 -0.58
C ASP A 9 -19.67 27.39 -0.87
N LYS A 10 -18.41 27.65 -0.48
CA LYS A 10 -17.31 26.69 -0.65
C LYS A 10 -17.45 25.43 0.23
N GLN A 11 -18.12 25.53 1.38
CA GLN A 11 -18.43 24.38 2.25
C GLN A 11 -19.65 23.58 1.76
N GLN A 12 -20.45 24.12 0.85
CA GLN A 12 -21.70 23.51 0.37
C GLN A 12 -21.56 22.63 -0.89
N LEU A 13 -20.39 22.55 -1.52
CA LEU A 13 -20.22 21.81 -2.78
C LEU A 13 -20.52 20.30 -2.71
N TYR A 14 -20.60 19.70 -1.52
CA TYR A 14 -20.94 18.28 -1.34
C TYR A 14 -21.78 18.01 -0.07
N THR A 15 -22.79 18.82 0.21
CA THR A 15 -23.78 18.48 1.26
C THR A 15 -25.05 17.94 0.61
N ASP A 16 -25.33 16.64 0.77
CA ASP A 16 -26.61 16.04 0.35
C ASP A 16 -27.75 16.60 1.21
N LYS A 17 -28.96 16.71 0.63
CA LYS A 17 -30.20 17.17 1.29
C LYS A 17 -30.54 16.32 2.52
N PHE A 18 -30.02 15.11 2.59
CA PHE A 18 -30.10 14.25 3.79
C PHE A 18 -29.37 14.84 5.00
N PHE A 19 -28.29 15.61 4.85
CA PHE A 19 -27.54 16.17 5.99
C PHE A 19 -27.95 17.60 6.35
N GLU A 20 -28.72 18.26 5.50
CA GLU A 20 -29.21 19.62 5.74
C GLU A 20 -30.31 19.69 6.83
N SER A 21 -30.41 20.83 7.51
CA SER A 21 -31.48 21.13 8.46
C SER A 21 -32.80 21.43 7.71
N GLY A 22 -33.91 20.82 8.11
CA GLY A 22 -35.26 21.09 7.57
C GLY A 22 -35.93 19.93 6.81
N HIS A 23 -35.15 18.97 6.28
CA HIS A 23 -35.68 17.86 5.47
C HIS A 23 -36.00 16.59 6.28
N TRP A 24 -36.78 16.70 7.37
CA TRP A 24 -37.03 15.58 8.29
C TRP A 24 -37.74 14.38 7.66
N LEU A 25 -38.69 14.63 6.75
CA LEU A 25 -39.41 13.56 6.03
C LEU A 25 -38.50 12.75 5.10
N LEU A 26 -37.57 13.43 4.39
CA LEU A 26 -36.60 12.77 3.52
C LEU A 26 -35.63 11.91 4.33
N LYS A 27 -35.16 12.42 5.47
CA LYS A 27 -34.30 11.68 6.41
C LYS A 27 -34.94 10.38 6.87
N ILE A 28 -36.17 10.43 7.36
CA ILE A 28 -36.89 9.25 7.83
C ILE A 28 -37.08 8.25 6.70
N ARG A 29 -37.52 8.70 5.51
CA ARG A 29 -37.74 7.83 4.36
C ARG A 29 -36.46 7.13 3.91
N GLN A 30 -35.34 7.87 3.84
CA GLN A 30 -34.06 7.31 3.42
C GLN A 30 -33.49 6.32 4.44
N VAL A 31 -33.57 6.63 5.73
CA VAL A 31 -33.15 5.69 6.79
C VAL A 31 -34.02 4.44 6.76
N LEU A 32 -35.34 4.58 6.63
CA LEU A 32 -36.26 3.44 6.60
C LEU A 32 -36.00 2.53 5.39
N ILE A 33 -35.83 3.10 4.19
CA ILE A 33 -35.50 2.31 2.99
C ILE A 33 -34.13 1.64 3.14
N ALA A 34 -33.14 2.36 3.67
CA ALA A 34 -31.81 1.79 3.92
C ALA A 34 -31.86 0.64 4.92
N THR A 35 -32.58 0.80 6.04
CA THR A 35 -32.77 -0.25 7.05
C THR A 35 -33.49 -1.46 6.46
N ILE A 36 -34.57 -1.25 5.69
CA ILE A 36 -35.27 -2.36 5.01
C ILE A 36 -34.35 -3.06 4.02
N GLY A 37 -33.56 -2.32 3.25
CA GLY A 37 -32.57 -2.88 2.33
C GLY A 37 -31.55 -3.76 3.05
N TRP A 38 -31.03 -3.29 4.18
CA TRP A 38 -30.14 -4.09 5.03
C TRP A 38 -30.83 -5.33 5.60
N LEU A 39 -32.07 -5.21 6.08
CA LEU A 39 -32.83 -6.36 6.56
C LEU A 39 -33.08 -7.39 5.46
N ALA A 40 -33.37 -6.95 4.23
CA ALA A 40 -33.56 -7.84 3.09
C ALA A 40 -32.31 -8.64 2.73
N VAL A 41 -31.11 -8.15 3.09
CA VAL A 41 -29.83 -8.87 2.91
C VAL A 41 -29.50 -9.72 4.14
N ILE A 42 -29.62 -9.15 5.34
CA ILE A 42 -29.21 -9.80 6.60
C ILE A 42 -30.12 -10.98 6.93
N ILE A 43 -31.45 -10.84 6.75
CA ILE A 43 -32.40 -11.89 7.13
C ILE A 43 -32.14 -13.20 6.35
N PRO A 44 -32.02 -13.21 5.00
CA PRO A 44 -31.69 -14.44 4.26
C PRO A 44 -30.34 -15.04 4.65
N ILE A 45 -29.33 -14.20 4.93
CA ILE A 45 -28.01 -14.67 5.37
C ILE A 45 -28.13 -15.38 6.72
N VAL A 46 -28.80 -14.77 7.70
CA VAL A 46 -28.98 -15.34 9.04
C VAL A 46 -29.77 -16.64 8.97
N ILE A 47 -30.84 -16.69 8.18
CA ILE A 47 -31.63 -17.91 7.98
C ILE A 47 -30.76 -19.01 7.37
N THR A 48 -29.98 -18.71 6.33
CA THR A 48 -29.08 -19.68 5.67
C THR A 48 -28.03 -20.22 6.64
N VAL A 49 -27.39 -19.33 7.42
CA VAL A 49 -26.36 -19.70 8.40
C VAL A 49 -26.97 -20.56 9.51
N LEU A 50 -28.12 -20.16 10.07
CA LEU A 50 -28.79 -20.92 11.13
C LEU A 50 -29.27 -22.29 10.63
N ALA A 51 -29.83 -22.36 9.42
CA ALA A 51 -30.25 -23.62 8.80
C ALA A 51 -29.07 -24.57 8.58
N PHE A 52 -27.92 -24.04 8.13
CA PHE A 52 -26.70 -24.83 8.00
C PHE A 52 -26.14 -25.28 9.36
N TRP A 53 -26.11 -24.40 10.36
CA TRP A 53 -25.60 -24.71 11.69
C TRP A 53 -26.47 -25.73 12.43
N ALA A 54 -27.78 -25.60 12.30
CA ALA A 54 -28.77 -26.56 12.80
C ALA A 54 -28.53 -27.98 12.27
N SER A 55 -27.94 -28.12 11.07
CA SER A 55 -27.56 -29.43 10.52
C SER A 55 -26.39 -30.12 11.27
N PHE A 56 -25.64 -29.39 12.08
CA PHE A 56 -24.54 -29.91 12.91
C PHE A 56 -24.88 -29.96 14.40
N ASP A 57 -25.67 -29.00 14.90
CA ASP A 57 -26.09 -28.95 16.30
C ASP A 57 -27.62 -28.86 16.41
N PRO A 58 -28.30 -29.91 16.93
CA PRO A 58 -29.74 -29.92 17.15
C PRO A 58 -30.27 -28.83 18.09
N ARG A 59 -29.42 -28.19 18.90
CA ARG A 59 -29.80 -27.13 19.84
C ARG A 59 -30.07 -25.78 19.17
N VAL A 60 -29.65 -25.62 17.91
CA VAL A 60 -29.87 -24.39 17.14
C VAL A 60 -31.27 -24.43 16.51
N PRO A 61 -32.03 -23.31 16.53
CA PRO A 61 -33.37 -23.28 15.95
C PRO A 61 -33.37 -23.63 14.47
N HIS A 62 -34.13 -24.66 14.11
CA HIS A 62 -34.30 -25.13 12.74
C HIS A 62 -35.32 -24.26 12.00
N LEU A 63 -34.89 -23.10 11.52
CA LEU A 63 -35.74 -22.22 10.72
C LEU A 63 -36.07 -22.80 9.33
N TRP A 64 -35.19 -23.66 8.79
CA TRP A 64 -35.36 -24.35 7.52
C TRP A 64 -34.56 -25.67 7.52
N ALA A 65 -35.19 -26.79 7.15
CA ALA A 65 -34.59 -28.14 7.20
C ALA A 65 -34.63 -28.88 5.85
N TYR A 66 -34.53 -28.17 4.72
CA TYR A 66 -34.56 -28.82 3.41
C TYR A 66 -33.21 -29.48 3.09
N HIS A 67 -33.23 -30.80 2.93
CA HIS A 67 -32.02 -31.62 2.84
C HIS A 67 -31.16 -31.29 1.60
N GLU A 68 -31.80 -31.01 0.46
CA GLU A 68 -31.12 -30.67 -0.79
C GLU A 68 -30.26 -29.40 -0.65
N GLY A 69 -30.80 -28.36 0.00
CA GLY A 69 -30.08 -27.10 0.17
C GLY A 69 -28.85 -27.25 1.07
N ILE A 70 -28.93 -28.08 2.11
CA ILE A 70 -27.78 -28.38 2.97
C ILE A 70 -26.71 -29.16 2.21
N TYR A 71 -27.12 -30.09 1.33
CA TYR A 71 -26.21 -30.83 0.47
C TYR A 71 -25.48 -29.92 -0.52
N GLU A 72 -26.22 -29.03 -1.21
CA GLU A 72 -25.64 -28.06 -2.15
C GLU A 72 -24.62 -27.13 -1.47
N ILE A 73 -24.92 -26.63 -0.27
CA ILE A 73 -23.98 -25.79 0.50
C ILE A 73 -22.69 -26.55 0.80
N LYS A 74 -22.78 -27.82 1.21
CA LYS A 74 -21.59 -28.66 1.45
C LYS A 74 -20.81 -28.90 0.16
N PHE A 75 -21.48 -29.18 -0.95
CA PHE A 75 -20.85 -29.40 -2.24
C PHE A 75 -20.10 -28.15 -2.74
N ILE A 76 -20.76 -26.99 -2.75
CA ILE A 76 -20.16 -25.71 -3.13
C ILE A 76 -19.01 -25.38 -2.17
N GLY A 77 -19.19 -25.60 -0.87
CA GLY A 77 -18.14 -25.40 0.13
C GLY A 77 -16.87 -26.20 -0.14
N ILE A 78 -17.01 -27.48 -0.52
CA ILE A 78 -15.88 -28.34 -0.89
C ILE A 78 -15.16 -27.79 -2.13
N ILE A 79 -15.90 -27.40 -3.17
CA ILE A 79 -15.32 -26.82 -4.39
C ILE A 79 -14.58 -25.51 -4.09
N LEU A 80 -15.15 -24.64 -3.26
CA LEU A 80 -14.53 -23.38 -2.87
C LEU A 80 -13.25 -23.60 -2.06
N ILE A 81 -13.25 -24.54 -1.11
CA ILE A 81 -12.03 -24.90 -0.36
C ILE A 81 -10.97 -25.47 -1.30
N PHE A 82 -11.35 -26.34 -2.23
CA PHE A 82 -10.43 -26.88 -3.24
C PHE A 82 -9.83 -25.77 -4.10
N ALA A 83 -10.66 -24.85 -4.62
CA ALA A 83 -10.20 -23.71 -5.40
C ALA A 83 -9.28 -22.78 -4.59
N TRP A 84 -9.59 -22.57 -3.31
CA TRP A 84 -8.75 -21.80 -2.39
C TRP A 84 -7.38 -22.45 -2.18
N VAL A 85 -7.33 -23.77 -1.98
CA VAL A 85 -6.06 -24.50 -1.85
C VAL A 85 -5.25 -24.42 -3.15
N MET A 86 -5.88 -24.60 -4.32
CA MET A 86 -5.20 -24.51 -5.61
C MET A 86 -4.63 -23.11 -5.87
N THR A 87 -5.40 -22.07 -5.57
CA THR A 87 -4.95 -20.67 -5.70
C THR A 87 -3.83 -20.34 -4.72
N LEU A 88 -3.89 -20.85 -3.48
CA LEU A 88 -2.83 -20.69 -2.49
C LEU A 88 -1.51 -21.33 -2.96
N ILE A 89 -1.55 -22.59 -3.44
CA ILE A 89 -0.38 -23.29 -3.96
C ILE A 89 0.22 -22.53 -5.14
N PHE A 90 -0.63 -22.06 -6.07
CA PHE A 90 -0.19 -21.28 -7.22
C PHE A 90 0.47 -19.96 -6.78
N ALA A 91 -0.16 -19.21 -5.88
CA ALA A 91 0.35 -17.94 -5.38
C ALA A 91 1.71 -18.10 -4.67
N VAL A 92 1.83 -19.10 -3.79
CA VAL A 92 3.08 -19.40 -3.08
C VAL A 92 4.18 -19.81 -4.06
N SER A 93 3.89 -20.74 -4.97
CA SER A 93 4.86 -21.21 -5.96
C SER A 93 5.34 -20.06 -6.84
N MET A 94 4.42 -19.24 -7.31
CA MET A 94 4.73 -18.08 -8.15
C MET A 94 5.57 -17.05 -7.39
N THR A 95 5.27 -16.81 -6.12
CA THR A 95 6.04 -15.90 -5.25
C THR A 95 7.48 -16.40 -5.07
N ILE A 96 7.67 -17.70 -4.80
CA ILE A 96 9.00 -18.30 -4.65
C ILE A 96 9.80 -18.20 -5.96
N ILE A 97 9.17 -18.52 -7.10
CA ILE A 97 9.82 -18.46 -8.41
C ILE A 97 10.22 -17.01 -8.74
N GLN A 98 9.32 -16.05 -8.50
CA GLN A 98 9.59 -14.63 -8.74
C GLN A 98 10.72 -14.13 -7.84
N ASN A 99 10.72 -14.47 -6.55
CA ASN A 99 11.76 -14.04 -5.64
C ASN A 99 13.13 -14.62 -6.04
N ARG A 100 13.18 -15.93 -6.34
CA ARG A 100 14.41 -16.59 -6.80
C ARG A 100 14.91 -16.03 -8.14
N LYS A 101 14.01 -15.70 -9.05
CA LYS A 101 14.35 -15.06 -10.34
C LYS A 101 14.87 -13.64 -10.12
N ARG A 102 14.24 -12.87 -9.22
CA ARG A 102 14.67 -11.52 -8.85
C ARG A 102 16.08 -11.53 -8.26
N ASP A 103 16.34 -12.39 -7.29
CA ASP A 103 17.66 -12.50 -6.65
C ASP A 103 18.73 -12.81 -7.71
N ARG A 104 18.48 -13.78 -8.60
CA ARG A 104 19.43 -14.12 -9.67
C ARG A 104 19.67 -12.99 -10.67
N ILE A 105 18.64 -12.25 -11.07
CA ILE A 105 18.78 -11.21 -12.10
C ILE A 105 19.39 -9.93 -11.52
N VAL A 106 18.99 -9.55 -10.30
CA VAL A 106 19.46 -8.32 -9.64
C VAL A 106 20.87 -8.49 -9.07
N GLU A 107 21.26 -9.69 -8.66
CA GLU A 107 22.57 -9.94 -8.02
C GLU A 107 23.66 -10.35 -9.03
N GLN A 108 23.32 -10.95 -10.18
CA GLN A 108 24.30 -11.31 -11.21
C GLN A 108 24.72 -10.14 -12.11
N TRP A 109 23.89 -9.12 -12.21
CA TRP A 109 24.25 -7.87 -12.88
C TRP A 109 24.37 -6.80 -11.81
N PRO A 110 25.58 -6.56 -11.27
CA PRO A 110 25.75 -5.34 -10.50
C PRO A 110 25.44 -4.20 -11.49
N THR A 111 24.36 -3.46 -11.25
CA THR A 111 23.98 -2.30 -12.08
C THR A 111 25.14 -1.29 -12.18
N PHE A 112 26.11 -1.39 -11.29
CA PHE A 112 27.36 -0.65 -11.29
C PHE A 112 28.55 -1.56 -11.02
N ASN A 113 29.65 -1.40 -11.77
CA ASN A 113 30.87 -2.17 -11.57
C ASN A 113 31.40 -1.97 -10.11
N PRO A 114 31.47 -3.03 -9.28
CA PRO A 114 31.87 -2.90 -7.87
C PRO A 114 33.31 -2.42 -7.68
N ILE A 115 34.18 -2.58 -8.68
CA ILE A 115 35.54 -2.05 -8.69
C ILE A 115 35.49 -0.53 -8.83
N ASN A 116 34.76 -0.02 -9.82
CA ASN A 116 34.60 1.41 -10.08
C ASN A 116 33.91 2.10 -8.90
N GLN A 117 32.95 1.46 -8.23
CA GLN A 117 32.28 2.03 -7.05
C GLN A 117 33.23 2.29 -5.87
N LYS A 118 34.17 1.38 -5.60
CA LYS A 118 35.18 1.60 -4.55
C LYS A 118 36.12 2.75 -4.90
N GLU A 119 36.51 2.85 -6.17
CA GLU A 119 37.40 3.91 -6.64
C GLU A 119 36.73 5.28 -6.69
N ARG A 120 35.45 5.33 -7.09
CA ARG A 120 34.61 6.53 -7.04
C ARG A 120 34.44 7.03 -5.61
N LYS A 121 34.12 6.12 -4.68
CA LYS A 121 34.03 6.44 -3.26
C LYS A 121 35.34 7.04 -2.73
N LYS A 122 36.48 6.38 -3.00
CA LYS A 122 37.80 6.87 -2.59
C LYS A 122 38.10 8.25 -3.18
N THR A 123 37.77 8.45 -4.45
CA THR A 123 38.02 9.72 -5.15
C THR A 123 37.18 10.87 -4.59
N ILE A 124 35.91 10.65 -4.28
CA ILE A 124 35.10 11.64 -3.57
C ILE A 124 35.63 11.87 -2.16
N ASP A 125 35.91 10.81 -1.40
CA ASP A 125 36.39 10.93 -0.03
C ASP A 125 37.67 11.78 0.02
N ASP A 126 38.65 11.51 -0.85
CA ASP A 126 39.88 12.29 -0.98
C ASP A 126 39.61 13.77 -1.34
N PHE A 127 38.65 14.05 -2.22
CA PHE A 127 38.30 15.40 -2.63
C PHE A 127 37.59 16.18 -1.53
N ILE A 128 36.64 15.55 -0.86
CA ILE A 128 35.87 16.12 0.25
C ILE A 128 36.79 16.34 1.46
N ASP A 129 37.68 15.40 1.78
CA ASP A 129 38.59 15.54 2.92
C ASP A 129 39.61 16.66 2.70
N LYS A 130 40.09 16.87 1.47
CA LYS A 130 40.94 18.03 1.14
C LYS A 130 40.22 19.36 1.29
N ARG A 131 38.93 19.43 0.96
CA ARG A 131 38.18 20.69 0.93
C ARG A 131 37.54 21.04 2.28
N PHE A 132 37.02 20.04 2.98
CA PHE A 132 36.20 20.22 4.18
C PHE A 132 36.85 19.62 5.45
N GLY A 133 38.01 18.99 5.31
CA GLY A 133 38.70 18.31 6.40
C GLY A 133 38.27 16.85 6.55
N PRO A 134 39.02 16.07 7.36
CA PRO A 134 38.83 14.64 7.50
C PRO A 134 37.44 14.31 8.02
N LYS A 135 36.91 13.15 7.60
CA LYS A 135 35.60 12.65 8.02
C LYS A 135 35.35 12.71 9.54
N GLU A 136 36.32 12.28 10.33
CA GLU A 136 36.23 12.29 11.80
C GLU A 136 35.99 13.70 12.37
N PHE A 137 36.60 14.73 11.78
CA PHE A 137 36.36 16.11 12.18
C PHE A 137 34.92 16.53 11.84
N ARG A 138 34.46 16.20 10.62
CA ARG A 138 33.12 16.57 10.13
C ARG A 138 31.99 15.93 10.93
N GLU A 139 32.17 14.69 11.40
CA GLU A 139 31.17 13.97 12.19
C GLU A 139 31.13 14.42 13.66
N ASN A 140 32.20 15.04 14.18
CA ASN A 140 32.31 15.46 15.58
C ASN A 140 31.94 16.93 15.84
N VAL A 141 31.74 17.74 14.80
CA VAL A 141 31.36 19.16 14.95
C VAL A 141 29.86 19.36 14.75
N ARG A 142 29.22 20.08 15.68
CA ARG A 142 27.77 20.33 15.63
C ARG A 142 27.36 21.35 14.57
N SER A 143 28.27 22.26 14.20
CA SER A 143 28.02 23.29 13.20
C SER A 143 29.30 23.59 12.43
N TYR A 144 29.23 23.54 11.11
CA TYR A 144 30.31 23.88 10.19
C TYR A 144 29.81 24.97 9.22
N THR A 145 30.54 26.07 9.13
CA THR A 145 30.22 27.16 8.18
C THR A 145 31.12 27.02 6.97
N VAL A 146 30.52 26.77 5.81
CA VAL A 146 31.23 26.63 4.53
C VAL A 146 31.60 28.02 4.01
N LYS A 147 32.88 28.26 3.73
CA LYS A 147 33.28 29.52 3.09
C LYS A 147 32.83 29.55 1.63
N PRO A 148 32.57 30.72 1.04
CA PRO A 148 32.16 30.82 -0.38
C PRO A 148 33.12 30.11 -1.34
N GLU A 149 34.43 30.20 -1.10
CA GLU A 149 35.47 29.51 -1.89
C GLU A 149 35.44 27.97 -1.80
N GLN A 150 34.74 27.40 -0.80
CA GLN A 150 34.61 25.96 -0.59
C GLN A 150 33.30 25.41 -1.20
N ASN A 151 32.47 26.25 -1.83
CA ASN A 151 31.23 25.80 -2.43
C ASN A 151 31.49 24.82 -3.59
N LEU A 152 30.57 23.88 -3.82
CA LEU A 152 30.67 22.91 -4.90
C LEU A 152 30.08 23.49 -6.18
N GLU A 153 30.82 23.42 -7.28
CA GLU A 153 30.31 23.78 -8.60
C GLU A 153 29.36 22.68 -9.12
N THR A 154 28.38 23.06 -9.95
CA THR A 154 27.28 22.17 -10.41
C THR A 154 27.77 20.85 -11.01
N HIS A 155 28.87 20.88 -11.79
CA HIS A 155 29.42 19.70 -12.48
C HIS A 155 30.74 19.19 -11.89
N GLN A 156 31.17 19.72 -10.73
CA GLN A 156 32.51 19.46 -10.19
C GLN A 156 32.78 17.97 -9.90
N ILE A 157 31.76 17.25 -9.45
CA ILE A 157 31.86 15.82 -9.11
C ILE A 157 31.84 14.95 -10.37
N GLN A 158 31.06 15.33 -11.40
CA GLN A 158 31.05 14.64 -12.70
C GLN A 158 32.40 14.80 -13.40
N GLU A 159 32.94 16.02 -13.45
CA GLU A 159 34.28 16.28 -14.00
C GLU A 159 35.39 15.54 -13.26
N LEU A 160 35.25 15.38 -11.93
CA LEU A 160 36.19 14.63 -11.11
C LEU A 160 36.21 13.15 -11.48
N TYR A 161 35.04 12.57 -11.77
CA TYR A 161 34.93 11.19 -12.24
C TYR A 161 35.43 11.02 -13.68
N ALA A 162 35.06 11.92 -14.58
CA ALA A 162 35.54 11.91 -15.97
C ALA A 162 37.09 12.02 -16.05
N LYS A 163 37.72 12.84 -15.21
CA LYS A 163 39.19 12.96 -15.14
C LYS A 163 39.90 11.68 -14.72
N LYS A 164 39.21 10.76 -14.04
CA LYS A 164 39.77 9.50 -13.56
C LYS A 164 39.26 8.29 -14.35
N ASP A 165 38.54 8.50 -15.45
CA ASP A 165 37.95 7.42 -16.25
C ASP A 165 36.98 6.53 -15.44
N LEU A 166 36.22 7.16 -14.53
CA LEU A 166 35.26 6.51 -13.63
C LEU A 166 33.81 6.84 -13.99
N ASP A 167 33.57 7.30 -15.22
CA ASP A 167 32.23 7.62 -15.69
C ASP A 167 31.56 6.34 -16.20
N ASP A 168 30.68 5.77 -15.39
CA ASP A 168 29.91 4.56 -15.75
C ASP A 168 28.64 4.89 -16.57
N VAL A 169 28.54 6.13 -17.09
CA VAL A 169 27.36 6.64 -17.79
C VAL A 169 27.68 6.78 -19.28
N ASP A 170 27.54 5.67 -20.03
CA ASP A 170 27.28 5.69 -21.47
C ASP A 170 25.76 5.58 -21.73
#